data_AF-W7QEG2-F1
#
_entry.id   AF-W7QEG2-F1
#
_cell.length_a   1.000
_cell.length_b   1.000
_cell.length_c   1.000
_cell.angle_alpha   90.00
_cell.angle_beta   90.00
_cell.angle_gamma   90.00
#
_symmetry.space_group_name_H-M   'P 1'
#
loop_
_entity.id
_entity.type
_entity.pdbx_description
1 polymer ?
#
loop_
_entity_poly.entity_id
_entity_poly.type
_entity_poly.pdbx_seq_one_letter_code
_entity_poly.pdbx_strand_id
1 'polypeptide(L)'
;MIVGMGGVNAAGRTSGHQAFRRTVIDALPDDDQQQLLLSLAALMGLGSHRDGSWHDARGQAVSASLLAEQCRERVLDHTLIRRIEDPRFNDDGLPANRRASLGLGSELVFRIRRRQLPERLPATWQVRELDRHTLEVTVPPGDLDVMLPETRPALVRAAGQLPSGFDPSRHYRSVHHPRGLSMSIFAASDCLGSSGLTWETLRDRLDPDEVAVYAGNSIGQLDDEGWGGLLKSFVSGNRATSKQMPLGYGQMPADFLNAYVLGSVGGTGAVLGACASFLYNLRLGCEDIRSGQRRAVMVGTSDAPVTPEIIEAFAPWAPWPTTRASRRWTPWNC
;
A
#
# COMPACT_ATOMS: atom_id res chain seq x y z
N MET A 1 -3.66 -10.27 -28.36
CA MET A 1 -5.06 -10.25 -27.87
C MET A 1 -5.02 -10.17 -26.36
N ILE A 2 -5.82 -9.30 -25.74
CA ILE A 2 -5.99 -9.30 -24.29
C ILE A 2 -7.08 -10.32 -23.96
N VAL A 3 -6.74 -11.34 -23.17
CA VAL A 3 -7.66 -12.45 -22.83
C VAL A 3 -8.24 -12.34 -21.42
N GLY A 4 -7.74 -11.42 -20.60
CA GLY A 4 -8.21 -11.16 -19.25
C GLY A 4 -7.72 -9.80 -18.76
N MET A 5 -8.46 -9.21 -17.82
CA MET A 5 -8.11 -7.95 -17.17
C MET A 5 -8.65 -7.99 -15.74
N GLY A 6 -7.78 -7.79 -14.76
CA GLY A 6 -8.15 -7.76 -13.36
C GLY A 6 -7.27 -6.81 -12.56
N GLY A 7 -7.65 -6.60 -11.31
CA GLY A 7 -7.02 -5.60 -10.46
C GLY A 7 -7.97 -4.99 -9.45
N VAL A 8 -7.43 -4.05 -8.68
CA VAL A 8 -8.20 -3.25 -7.75
C VAL A 8 -7.59 -1.86 -7.63
N ASN A 9 -8.44 -0.84 -7.61
CA ASN A 9 -8.05 0.55 -7.36
C ASN A 9 -9.11 1.24 -6.49
N ALA A 10 -9.08 2.57 -6.41
CA ALA A 10 -10.03 3.33 -5.60
C ALA A 10 -11.51 3.18 -6.02
N ALA A 11 -11.77 2.82 -7.29
CA ALA A 11 -13.10 2.58 -7.82
C ALA A 11 -13.57 1.12 -7.61
N GLY A 12 -12.72 0.25 -7.06
CA GLY A 12 -13.01 -1.16 -6.82
C GLY A 12 -12.28 -2.09 -7.78
N ARG A 13 -12.87 -3.26 -8.02
CA ARG A 13 -12.30 -4.35 -8.85
C ARG A 13 -12.26 -3.97 -10.34
N THR A 14 -11.21 -4.32 -11.06
CA THR A 14 -11.11 -3.99 -12.50
C THR A 14 -11.93 -4.93 -13.38
N SER A 15 -11.90 -6.23 -13.08
CA SER A 15 -12.59 -7.23 -13.89
C SER A 15 -14.12 -7.04 -13.92
N GLY A 16 -14.75 -7.45 -15.01
CA GLY A 16 -16.17 -7.21 -15.26
C GLY A 16 -16.53 -5.71 -15.34
N HIS A 17 -15.53 -4.86 -15.64
CA HIS A 17 -15.66 -3.41 -15.76
C HIS A 17 -16.20 -2.72 -14.49
N GLN A 18 -16.06 -3.30 -13.30
CA GLN A 18 -16.67 -2.76 -12.07
C GLN A 18 -16.09 -1.39 -11.70
N ALA A 19 -14.76 -1.24 -11.73
CA ALA A 19 -14.09 0.04 -11.49
C ALA A 19 -14.52 1.12 -12.48
N PHE A 20 -14.64 0.77 -13.77
CA PHE A 20 -15.14 1.69 -14.80
C PHE A 20 -16.59 2.10 -14.53
N ARG A 21 -17.47 1.13 -14.27
CA ARG A 21 -18.89 1.36 -13.91
C ARG A 21 -18.99 2.33 -12.72
N ARG A 22 -18.13 2.19 -11.71
CA ARG A 22 -18.09 3.13 -10.57
C ARG A 22 -17.75 4.56 -10.97
N THR A 23 -16.92 4.79 -11.98
CA THR A 23 -16.61 6.15 -12.45
C THR A 23 -17.74 6.81 -13.23
N VAL A 24 -18.68 6.03 -13.78
CA VAL A 24 -19.80 6.52 -14.60
C VAL A 24 -21.15 6.10 -14.04
N ILE A 25 -21.24 5.91 -12.72
CA ILE A 25 -22.41 5.29 -12.09
C ILE A 25 -23.73 5.99 -12.45
N ASP A 26 -23.72 7.32 -12.55
CA ASP A 26 -24.91 8.12 -12.86
C ASP A 26 -25.41 7.94 -14.30
N ALA A 27 -24.59 7.37 -15.18
CA ALA A 27 -24.94 7.06 -16.57
C ALA A 27 -25.40 5.60 -16.76
N LEU A 28 -25.37 4.78 -15.71
CA LEU A 28 -25.77 3.38 -15.78
C LEU A 28 -27.28 3.22 -15.57
N PRO A 29 -27.92 2.24 -16.24
CA PRO A 29 -29.27 1.80 -15.88
C PRO A 29 -29.37 1.37 -14.41
N ASP A 30 -30.57 1.48 -13.81
CA ASP A 30 -30.79 1.20 -12.40
C ASP A 30 -30.34 -0.22 -11.99
N ASP A 31 -30.58 -1.22 -12.84
CA ASP A 31 -30.15 -2.61 -12.60
C ASP A 31 -28.62 -2.73 -12.53
N ASP A 32 -27.90 -2.04 -13.41
CA ASP A 32 -26.43 -2.02 -13.43
C ASP A 32 -25.86 -1.25 -12.23
N GLN A 33 -26.51 -0.16 -11.81
CA GLN A 33 -26.17 0.54 -10.57
C GLN A 33 -26.34 -0.37 -9.36
N GLN A 34 -27.47 -1.08 -9.26
CA GLN A 34 -27.73 -1.99 -8.16
C GLN A 34 -26.68 -3.11 -8.09
N GLN A 35 -26.34 -3.73 -9.23
CA GLN A 35 -25.30 -4.76 -9.29
C GLN A 35 -23.93 -4.23 -8.87
N LEU A 36 -23.55 -3.03 -9.33
CA LEU A 36 -22.31 -2.38 -8.93
C LEU A 36 -22.27 -2.11 -7.42
N LEU A 37 -23.34 -1.55 -6.86
CA LEU A 37 -23.45 -1.25 -5.43
C LEU A 37 -23.34 -2.53 -4.59
N LEU A 38 -23.97 -3.61 -5.01
CA LEU A 38 -23.85 -4.92 -4.35
C LEU A 38 -22.44 -5.49 -4.44
N SER A 39 -21.79 -5.37 -5.60
CA SER A 39 -20.39 -5.81 -5.77
C SER A 39 -19.44 -5.03 -4.87
N LEU A 40 -19.62 -3.70 -4.75
CA LEU A 40 -18.81 -2.86 -3.88
C LEU A 40 -19.14 -3.10 -2.40
N ALA A 41 -20.41 -3.27 -2.04
CA ALA A 41 -20.83 -3.60 -0.68
C ALA A 41 -20.19 -4.93 -0.23
N ALA A 42 -20.14 -5.94 -1.10
CA ALA A 42 -19.45 -7.19 -0.81
C ALA A 42 -17.93 -6.98 -0.62
N LEU A 43 -17.29 -6.21 -1.51
CA LEU A 43 -15.85 -5.92 -1.44
C LEU A 43 -15.48 -5.13 -0.18
N MET A 44 -16.33 -4.21 0.25
CA MET A 44 -16.18 -3.36 1.43
C MET A 44 -16.59 -4.05 2.74
N GLY A 45 -17.11 -5.28 2.67
CA GLY A 45 -17.60 -6.02 3.84
C GLY A 45 -18.90 -5.47 4.45
N LEU A 46 -19.69 -4.72 3.67
CA LEU A 46 -20.99 -4.17 4.07
C LEU A 46 -22.15 -5.16 3.87
N GLY A 47 -21.91 -6.20 3.09
CA GLY A 47 -22.82 -7.33 2.94
C GLY A 47 -22.08 -8.53 2.34
N SER A 48 -22.75 -9.68 2.25
CA SER A 48 -22.21 -10.84 1.55
C SER A 48 -23.31 -11.70 0.98
N HIS A 49 -23.01 -12.38 -0.13
CA HIS A 49 -23.91 -13.34 -0.76
C HIS A 49 -23.49 -14.76 -0.34
N ARG A 50 -24.37 -15.48 0.35
CA ARG A 50 -24.14 -16.84 0.86
C ARG A 50 -25.42 -17.65 0.70
N ASP A 51 -25.28 -18.93 0.35
CA ASP A 51 -26.41 -19.86 0.22
C ASP A 51 -27.57 -19.35 -0.66
N GLY A 52 -27.24 -18.59 -1.72
CA GLY A 52 -28.21 -18.03 -2.67
C GLY A 52 -28.96 -16.78 -2.17
N SER A 53 -28.55 -16.18 -1.04
CA SER A 53 -29.20 -14.99 -0.48
C SER A 53 -28.19 -13.93 -0.03
N TRP A 54 -28.65 -12.68 0.02
CA TRP A 54 -27.85 -11.55 0.52
C TRP A 54 -28.02 -11.39 2.03
N HIS A 55 -26.91 -11.09 2.69
CA HIS A 55 -26.86 -10.79 4.11
C HIS A 55 -26.20 -9.43 4.33
N ASP A 56 -26.73 -8.64 5.27
CA ASP A 56 -26.13 -7.37 5.70
C ASP A 56 -24.84 -7.59 6.52
N ALA A 57 -24.17 -6.50 6.92
CA ALA A 57 -22.97 -6.55 7.77
C ALA A 57 -23.18 -7.21 9.15
N ARG A 58 -24.43 -7.37 9.60
CA ARG A 58 -24.81 -8.05 10.84
C ARG A 58 -25.16 -9.53 10.62
N GLY A 59 -25.14 -10.00 9.38
CA GLY A 59 -25.50 -11.37 9.00
C GLY A 59 -27.00 -11.60 8.78
N GLN A 60 -27.83 -10.56 8.82
CA GLN A 60 -29.27 -10.68 8.62
C GLN A 60 -29.60 -10.79 7.14
N ALA A 61 -30.47 -11.72 6.79
CA ALA A 61 -30.95 -11.87 5.42
C ALA A 61 -31.67 -10.60 4.96
N VAL A 62 -31.35 -10.13 3.76
CA VAL A 62 -31.83 -8.87 3.20
C VAL A 62 -32.01 -9.05 1.69
N SER A 63 -32.96 -8.33 1.08
CA SER A 63 -33.09 -8.35 -0.38
C SER A 63 -31.92 -7.60 -1.03
N ALA A 64 -31.59 -7.99 -2.26
CA ALA A 64 -30.55 -7.32 -3.05
C ALA A 64 -30.82 -5.82 -3.22
N SER A 65 -32.07 -5.44 -3.49
CA SER A 65 -32.47 -4.05 -3.66
C SER A 65 -32.34 -3.25 -2.37
N LEU A 66 -32.78 -3.81 -1.24
CA LEU A 66 -32.72 -3.13 0.05
C LEU A 66 -31.27 -2.97 0.53
N LEU A 67 -30.42 -3.99 0.33
CA LEU A 67 -28.99 -3.90 0.67
C LEU A 67 -28.28 -2.83 -0.17
N ALA A 68 -28.53 -2.79 -1.48
CA ALA A 68 -27.96 -1.78 -2.37
C ALA A 68 -28.34 -0.36 -1.94
N GLU A 69 -29.62 -0.15 -1.60
CA GLU A 69 -30.11 1.14 -1.13
C GLU A 69 -29.48 1.55 0.21
N GLN A 70 -29.45 0.64 1.18
CA GLN A 70 -28.83 0.88 2.49
C GLN A 70 -27.33 1.18 2.42
N CYS A 71 -26.63 0.59 1.46
CA CYS A 71 -25.18 0.77 1.31
C CYS A 71 -24.81 1.91 0.37
N ARG A 72 -25.74 2.49 -0.39
CA ARG A 72 -25.46 3.42 -1.49
C ARG A 72 -24.55 4.58 -1.06
N GLU A 73 -25.00 5.37 -0.10
CA GLU A 73 -24.26 6.55 0.38
C GLU A 73 -22.86 6.15 0.85
N ARG A 74 -22.76 5.13 1.70
CA ARG A 74 -21.48 4.66 2.23
C ARG A 74 -20.54 4.15 1.14
N VAL A 75 -21.04 3.42 0.15
CA VAL A 75 -20.23 2.96 -0.98
C VAL A 75 -19.71 4.15 -1.78
N LEU A 76 -20.55 5.15 -2.06
CA LEU A 76 -20.16 6.30 -2.86
C LEU A 76 -19.12 7.18 -2.15
N ASP A 77 -19.32 7.44 -0.85
CA ASP A 77 -18.44 8.29 -0.05
C ASP A 77 -17.08 7.64 0.27
N HIS A 78 -17.03 6.31 0.29
CA HIS A 78 -15.84 5.53 0.64
C HIS A 78 -15.19 4.81 -0.55
N THR A 79 -15.39 5.33 -1.76
CA THR A 79 -14.71 4.93 -2.99
C THR A 79 -14.20 6.16 -3.74
N LEU A 80 -13.42 5.95 -4.79
CA LEU A 80 -12.75 7.02 -5.55
C LEU A 80 -11.79 7.85 -4.68
N ILE A 81 -11.42 9.03 -5.16
CA ILE A 81 -10.54 9.96 -4.46
C ILE A 81 -11.32 10.62 -3.35
N ARG A 82 -10.81 10.48 -2.12
CA ARG A 82 -11.43 11.01 -0.92
C ARG A 82 -10.38 11.39 0.11
N ARG A 83 -10.82 11.92 1.25
CA ARG A 83 -9.93 12.19 2.38
C ARG A 83 -9.22 10.91 2.80
N ILE A 84 -7.92 11.00 3.10
CA ILE A 84 -7.15 9.87 3.62
C ILE A 84 -7.75 9.46 4.96
N GLU A 85 -8.14 8.19 5.08
CA GLU A 85 -8.90 7.71 6.24
C GLU A 85 -8.01 7.33 7.43
N ASP A 86 -6.71 7.16 7.18
CA ASP A 86 -5.72 6.98 8.24
C ASP A 86 -5.69 8.24 9.15
N PRO A 87 -5.96 8.09 10.47
CA PRO A 87 -5.99 9.20 11.42
C PRO A 87 -4.70 10.05 11.46
N ARG A 88 -3.54 9.45 11.12
CA ARG A 88 -2.25 10.16 11.07
C ARG A 88 -2.23 11.31 10.07
N PHE A 89 -3.03 11.23 9.00
CA PHE A 89 -3.14 12.33 8.03
C PHE A 89 -4.11 13.45 8.48
N ASN A 90 -4.80 13.25 9.61
CA ASN A 90 -5.87 14.12 10.09
C ASN A 90 -5.55 14.73 11.45
N ASP A 91 -6.21 14.26 12.51
CA ASP A 91 -6.17 14.86 13.85
C ASP A 91 -4.94 14.40 14.65
N ASP A 92 -4.50 13.15 14.46
CA ASP A 92 -3.33 12.60 15.16
C ASP A 92 -2.01 13.23 14.67
N GLY A 93 -1.97 13.58 13.38
CA GLY A 93 -0.78 14.11 12.72
C GLY A 93 0.28 13.04 12.42
N LEU A 94 1.18 13.39 11.51
CA LEU A 94 2.28 12.53 11.09
C LEU A 94 3.37 12.55 12.17
N PRO A 95 3.82 11.39 12.68
CA PRO A 95 4.93 11.33 13.63
C PRO A 95 6.20 11.93 13.04
N ALA A 96 6.86 12.81 13.80
CA ALA A 96 8.10 13.44 13.42
C ALA A 96 8.99 13.67 14.64
N ASN A 97 10.20 14.18 14.41
CA ASN A 97 11.09 14.62 15.47
C ASN A 97 11.68 15.98 15.13
N ARG A 98 11.72 16.85 16.14
CA ARG A 98 12.39 18.15 16.05
C ARG A 98 13.77 18.07 16.67
N ARG A 99 14.81 18.40 15.90
CA ARG A 99 16.14 18.62 16.47
C ARG A 99 16.10 19.87 17.35
N ALA A 100 16.63 19.75 18.57
CA ALA A 100 16.79 20.85 19.50
C ALA A 100 18.14 20.76 20.19
N SER A 101 18.67 21.91 20.63
CA SER A 101 19.83 21.99 21.51
C SER A 101 19.37 22.62 22.82
N LEU A 102 19.52 21.88 23.91
CA LEU A 102 19.09 22.29 25.25
C LEU A 102 20.27 22.92 25.99
N GLY A 103 20.17 24.20 26.35
CA GLY A 103 21.17 24.86 27.19
C GLY A 103 20.99 24.49 28.67
N LEU A 104 21.80 23.56 29.16
CA LEU A 104 21.79 23.11 30.56
C LEU A 104 22.53 24.14 31.44
N GLY A 105 21.79 24.84 32.30
CA GLY A 105 22.36 25.80 33.26
C GLY A 105 23.05 25.14 34.47
N SER A 106 22.79 23.85 34.71
CA SER A 106 23.37 23.04 35.77
C SER A 106 23.56 21.61 35.27
N GLU A 107 24.22 20.77 36.07
CA GLU A 107 24.33 19.34 35.77
C GLU A 107 22.94 18.70 35.67
N LEU A 108 22.79 17.81 34.68
CA LEU A 108 21.61 16.97 34.49
C LEU A 108 21.96 15.53 34.87
N VAL A 109 21.30 15.00 35.90
CA VAL A 109 21.48 13.61 36.35
C VAL A 109 20.22 12.82 35.99
N PHE A 110 20.38 11.71 35.27
CA PHE A 110 19.27 10.82 34.94
C PHE A 110 19.66 9.34 35.05
N ARG A 111 18.64 8.48 35.13
CA ARG A 111 18.80 7.01 35.17
C ARG A 111 18.30 6.40 33.87
N ILE A 112 19.05 5.45 33.34
CA ILE A 112 18.76 4.81 32.06
C ILE A 112 19.08 3.32 32.10
N ARG A 113 18.35 2.51 31.32
CA ARG A 113 18.73 1.10 31.15
C ARG A 113 20.02 1.04 30.34
N ARG A 114 20.95 0.16 30.73
CA ARG A 114 22.24 -0.05 30.03
C ARG A 114 22.08 -0.21 28.51
N ARG A 115 21.06 -0.96 28.07
CA ARG A 115 20.76 -1.21 26.64
C ARG A 115 20.25 0.01 25.85
N GLN A 116 19.88 1.09 26.53
CA GLN A 116 19.36 2.32 25.90
C GLN A 116 20.41 3.44 25.86
N LEU A 117 21.53 3.29 26.57
CA LEU A 117 22.63 4.24 26.53
C LEU A 117 23.50 3.97 25.29
N PRO A 118 23.82 4.99 24.46
CA PRO A 118 24.71 4.80 23.31
C PRO A 118 26.09 4.30 23.71
N GLU A 119 26.72 3.51 22.84
CA GLU A 119 28.07 2.97 23.09
C GLU A 119 29.16 4.06 23.07
N ARG A 120 28.97 5.10 22.25
CA ARG A 120 29.88 6.25 22.16
C ARG A 120 29.21 7.45 22.79
N LEU A 121 29.69 7.84 23.96
CA LEU A 121 29.23 9.00 24.70
C LEU A 121 30.21 10.16 24.55
N PRO A 122 29.76 11.42 24.70
CA PRO A 122 30.66 12.53 24.89
C PRO A 122 31.58 12.28 26.09
N ALA A 123 32.88 12.59 25.95
CA ALA A 123 33.88 12.36 27.00
C ALA A 123 33.62 13.15 28.29
N THR A 124 32.76 14.16 28.22
CA THR A 124 32.36 15.01 29.34
C THR A 124 31.28 14.39 30.22
N TRP A 125 30.60 13.33 29.77
CA TRP A 125 29.56 12.66 30.55
C TRP A 125 30.17 11.70 31.55
N GLN A 126 29.62 11.67 32.77
CA GLN A 126 30.00 10.70 33.78
C GLN A 126 28.94 9.62 33.90
N VAL A 127 29.36 8.35 33.93
CA VAL A 127 28.45 7.20 34.02
C VAL A 127 28.79 6.38 35.25
N ARG A 128 27.82 6.16 36.13
CA ARG A 128 27.94 5.37 37.35
C ARG A 128 26.99 4.18 37.30
N GLU A 129 27.49 2.99 37.54
CA GLU A 129 26.65 1.80 37.64
C GLU A 129 25.88 1.79 38.96
N LEU A 130 24.55 1.68 38.89
CA LEU A 130 23.70 1.50 40.07
C LEU A 130 23.44 0.01 40.29
N ASP A 131 23.16 -0.72 39.20
CA ASP A 131 22.96 -2.17 39.18
C ASP A 131 23.26 -2.73 37.78
N ARG A 132 23.12 -4.05 37.61
CA ARG A 132 23.41 -4.76 36.35
C ARG A 132 22.67 -4.20 35.12
N HIS A 133 21.48 -3.63 35.31
CA HIS A 133 20.59 -3.15 34.25
C HIS A 133 20.46 -1.63 34.19
N THR A 134 20.76 -0.92 35.27
CA THR A 134 20.51 0.51 35.44
C THR A 134 21.81 1.28 35.64
N LEU A 135 21.98 2.33 34.84
CA LEU A 135 23.08 3.28 34.92
C LEU A 135 22.54 4.64 35.35
N GLU A 136 23.33 5.38 36.10
CA GLU A 136 23.16 6.80 36.36
C GLU A 136 24.14 7.57 35.46
N VAL A 137 23.63 8.58 34.76
CA VAL A 137 24.41 9.42 33.84
C VAL A 137 24.32 10.86 34.32
N THR A 138 25.47 11.52 34.43
CA THR A 138 25.60 12.94 34.75
C THR A 138 26.15 13.68 33.53
N VAL A 139 25.37 14.65 33.06
CA VAL A 139 25.72 15.53 31.94
C VAL A 139 26.07 16.91 32.51
N PRO A 140 27.26 17.46 32.21
CA PRO A 140 27.66 18.77 32.74
C PRO A 140 26.84 19.93 32.13
N PRO A 141 26.91 21.14 32.71
CA PRO A 141 26.32 22.34 32.10
C PRO A 141 26.87 22.58 30.70
N GLY A 142 26.05 23.16 29.82
CA GLY A 142 26.36 23.37 28.41
C GLY A 142 25.25 22.85 27.49
N ASP A 143 25.56 22.68 26.21
CA ASP A 143 24.58 22.29 25.20
C ASP A 143 24.37 20.78 25.14
N LEU A 144 23.11 20.36 25.11
CA LEU A 144 22.70 18.97 24.91
C LEU A 144 21.81 18.87 23.66
N ASP A 145 22.33 18.27 22.61
CA ASP A 145 21.57 18.00 21.39
C ASP A 145 20.61 16.82 21.59
N VAL A 146 19.34 17.05 21.25
CA VAL A 146 18.26 16.08 21.39
C VAL A 146 17.36 16.04 20.16
N MET A 147 16.63 14.93 20.03
CA MET A 147 15.49 14.80 19.13
C MET A 147 14.22 14.75 19.98
N LEU A 148 13.38 15.77 19.85
CA LEU A 148 12.11 15.86 20.57
C LEU A 148 10.99 15.29 19.69
N PRO A 149 10.22 14.29 20.15
CA PRO A 149 9.10 13.76 19.39
C PRO A 149 8.04 14.84 19.21
N GLU A 150 7.50 14.94 18.00
CA GLU A 150 6.40 15.84 17.66
C GLU A 150 5.44 15.18 16.66
N THR A 151 4.29 15.81 16.44
CA THR A 151 3.39 15.46 15.34
C THR A 151 3.23 16.65 14.42
N ARG A 152 3.23 16.39 13.11
CA ARG A 152 3.10 17.43 12.09
C ARG A 152 1.80 17.23 11.30
N PRO A 153 1.07 18.31 10.97
CA PRO A 153 -0.09 18.17 10.11
C PRO A 153 0.34 17.78 8.70
N ALA A 154 -0.28 16.74 8.13
CA ALA A 154 -0.07 16.38 6.73
C ALA A 154 -0.46 17.54 5.79
N LEU A 155 0.39 17.83 4.82
CA LEU A 155 0.14 18.86 3.81
C LEU A 155 -0.91 18.43 2.78
N VAL A 156 -0.91 17.15 2.42
CA VAL A 156 -1.90 16.52 1.54
C VAL A 156 -2.75 15.56 2.36
N ARG A 157 -4.08 15.67 2.21
CA ARG A 157 -5.05 14.90 3.01
C ARG A 157 -6.06 14.14 2.16
N ALA A 158 -5.87 14.05 0.85
CA ALA A 158 -6.74 13.32 -0.06
C ALA A 158 -5.93 12.42 -0.99
N ALA A 159 -6.43 11.23 -1.26
CA ALA A 159 -5.81 10.26 -2.16
C ALA A 159 -6.85 9.27 -2.71
N GLY A 160 -6.54 8.66 -3.85
CA GLY A 160 -7.23 7.44 -4.29
C GLY A 160 -6.84 6.28 -3.37
N GLN A 161 -7.78 5.82 -2.55
CA GLN A 161 -7.59 4.69 -1.64
C GLN A 161 -8.52 3.56 -2.06
N LEU A 162 -8.09 2.30 -1.89
CA LEU A 162 -8.97 1.14 -2.08
C LEU A 162 -10.29 1.33 -1.32
N PRO A 163 -11.43 0.77 -1.79
CA PRO A 163 -12.72 0.90 -1.11
C PRO A 163 -12.62 0.57 0.37
N SER A 164 -13.19 1.42 1.23
CA SER A 164 -13.01 1.26 2.67
C SER A 164 -13.58 -0.06 3.18
N GLY A 165 -12.83 -0.73 4.06
CA GLY A 165 -13.13 -2.08 4.52
C GLY A 165 -12.48 -3.19 3.68
N PHE A 166 -12.06 -2.91 2.45
CA PHE A 166 -11.33 -3.87 1.62
C PHE A 166 -9.84 -3.94 2.00
N ASP A 167 -9.37 -5.15 2.26
CA ASP A 167 -7.99 -5.44 2.63
C ASP A 167 -7.48 -6.68 1.87
N PRO A 168 -6.64 -6.51 0.83
CA PRO A 168 -6.18 -7.62 0.01
C PRO A 168 -5.37 -8.66 0.81
N SER A 169 -4.79 -8.28 1.95
CA SER A 169 -4.00 -9.16 2.80
C SER A 169 -4.83 -10.26 3.48
N ARG A 170 -6.17 -10.09 3.56
CA ARG A 170 -7.09 -11.04 4.22
C ARG A 170 -7.49 -12.22 3.35
N HIS A 171 -7.17 -12.20 2.07
CA HIS A 171 -7.56 -13.24 1.11
C HIS A 171 -6.55 -14.38 0.99
N TYR A 172 -5.39 -14.27 1.64
CA TYR A 172 -4.35 -15.30 1.63
C TYR A 172 -3.42 -15.13 2.83
N ARG A 173 -2.48 -16.07 3.03
CA ARG A 173 -1.46 -15.93 4.08
C ARG A 173 -0.41 -14.90 3.65
N SER A 174 -0.51 -13.69 4.20
CA SER A 174 0.21 -12.49 3.75
C SER A 174 1.23 -11.95 4.77
N VAL A 175 1.69 -12.79 5.71
CA VAL A 175 2.52 -12.33 6.84
C VAL A 175 3.81 -11.65 6.36
N HIS A 176 4.01 -10.39 6.74
CA HIS A 176 5.11 -9.51 6.33
C HIS A 176 5.11 -9.10 4.85
N HIS A 177 4.05 -9.33 4.08
CA HIS A 177 4.00 -8.85 2.72
C HIS A 177 3.65 -7.36 2.71
N PRO A 178 4.44 -6.52 2.03
CA PRO A 178 4.02 -5.18 1.66
C PRO A 178 2.64 -5.17 1.02
N ARG A 179 1.86 -4.12 1.28
CA ARG A 179 0.52 -3.91 0.74
C ARG A 179 0.51 -4.00 -0.78
N GLY A 180 1.54 -3.47 -1.45
CA GLY A 180 1.72 -3.58 -2.90
C GLY A 180 1.77 -5.02 -3.40
N LEU A 181 2.40 -5.94 -2.67
CA LEU A 181 2.47 -7.36 -3.05
C LEU A 181 1.13 -8.08 -2.81
N SER A 182 0.41 -7.75 -1.74
CA SER A 182 -0.94 -8.26 -1.53
C SER A 182 -1.91 -7.79 -2.63
N MET A 183 -1.79 -6.54 -3.06
CA MET A 183 -2.53 -6.01 -4.20
C MET A 183 -2.16 -6.73 -5.50
N SER A 184 -0.88 -7.04 -5.74
CA SER A 184 -0.45 -7.81 -6.92
C SER A 184 -1.10 -9.19 -6.97
N ILE A 185 -1.07 -9.94 -5.86
CA ILE A 185 -1.67 -11.27 -5.79
C ILE A 185 -3.17 -11.20 -6.05
N PHE A 186 -3.88 -10.29 -5.38
CA PHE A 186 -5.31 -10.09 -5.63
C PHE A 186 -5.59 -9.75 -7.10
N ALA A 187 -4.82 -8.84 -7.69
CA ALA A 187 -5.00 -8.41 -9.07
C ALA A 187 -4.78 -9.54 -10.08
N ALA A 188 -3.77 -10.38 -9.87
CA ALA A 188 -3.51 -11.52 -10.74
C ALA A 188 -4.59 -12.59 -10.62
N SER A 189 -5.06 -12.91 -9.41
CA SER A 189 -6.18 -13.83 -9.21
C SER A 189 -7.46 -13.31 -9.86
N ASP A 190 -7.75 -12.02 -9.72
CA ASP A 190 -8.88 -11.37 -10.38
C ASP A 190 -8.76 -11.41 -11.92
N CYS A 191 -7.56 -11.20 -12.44
CA CYS A 191 -7.28 -11.25 -13.87
C CYS A 191 -7.49 -12.66 -14.44
N LEU A 192 -6.92 -13.68 -13.79
CA LEU A 192 -7.11 -15.08 -14.18
C LEU A 192 -8.58 -15.47 -14.13
N GLY A 193 -9.29 -15.14 -13.05
CA GLY A 193 -10.73 -15.39 -12.92
C GLY A 193 -11.56 -14.71 -14.02
N SER A 194 -11.18 -13.50 -14.43
CA SER A 194 -11.85 -12.77 -15.51
C SER A 194 -11.63 -13.36 -16.89
N SER A 195 -10.52 -14.07 -17.09
CA SER A 195 -10.15 -14.60 -18.41
C SER A 195 -11.02 -15.77 -18.87
N GLY A 196 -11.74 -16.41 -17.94
CA GLY A 196 -12.46 -17.66 -18.19
C GLY A 196 -11.53 -18.87 -18.42
N LEU A 197 -10.21 -18.68 -18.32
CA LEU A 197 -9.22 -19.74 -18.45
C LEU A 197 -8.79 -20.19 -17.06
N THR A 198 -8.80 -21.51 -16.81
CA THR A 198 -8.12 -22.04 -15.63
C THR A 198 -6.63 -22.04 -15.88
N TRP A 199 -5.85 -21.69 -14.87
CA TRP A 199 -4.39 -21.65 -14.99
C TRP A 199 -3.82 -23.02 -15.36
N GLU A 200 -4.41 -24.10 -14.83
CA GLU A 200 -4.05 -25.48 -15.14
C GLU A 200 -4.21 -25.78 -16.63
N THR A 201 -5.32 -25.34 -17.24
CA THR A 201 -5.55 -25.55 -18.68
C THR A 201 -4.55 -24.80 -19.55
N LEU A 202 -4.11 -23.62 -19.12
CA LEU A 202 -3.07 -22.85 -19.82
C LEU A 202 -1.70 -23.52 -19.68
N ARG A 203 -1.32 -23.89 -18.46
CA ARG A 203 -0.05 -24.55 -18.14
C ARG A 203 0.10 -25.88 -18.88
N ASP A 204 -0.96 -26.66 -19.03
CA ASP A 204 -0.89 -27.97 -19.69
C ASP A 204 -0.76 -27.87 -21.24
N ARG A 205 -0.88 -26.66 -21.81
CA ARG A 205 -0.83 -26.39 -23.26
C ARG A 205 0.36 -25.55 -23.70
N LEU A 206 1.14 -25.06 -22.75
CA LEU A 206 2.25 -24.16 -22.97
C LEU A 206 3.50 -24.74 -22.32
N ASP A 207 4.62 -24.67 -23.02
CA ASP A 207 5.89 -24.99 -22.38
C ASP A 207 6.20 -23.93 -21.29
N PRO A 208 6.90 -24.29 -20.20
CA PRO A 208 7.13 -23.35 -19.10
C PRO A 208 7.85 -22.06 -19.51
N ASP A 209 8.69 -22.11 -20.54
CA ASP A 209 9.37 -20.96 -21.14
C ASP A 209 8.49 -20.16 -22.11
N GLU A 210 7.31 -20.63 -22.50
CA GLU A 210 6.36 -19.85 -23.32
C GLU A 210 5.54 -18.86 -22.47
N VAL A 211 5.70 -18.87 -21.15
CA VAL A 211 5.02 -17.98 -20.21
C VAL A 211 5.97 -16.89 -19.72
N ALA A 212 5.49 -15.66 -19.53
CA ALA A 212 6.24 -14.63 -18.83
C ALA A 212 5.39 -13.73 -17.92
N VAL A 213 6.03 -13.11 -16.93
CA VAL A 213 5.46 -12.10 -16.05
C VAL A 213 6.28 -10.81 -16.13
N TYR A 214 5.62 -9.73 -16.53
CA TYR A 214 6.20 -8.39 -16.58
C TYR A 214 5.42 -7.46 -15.65
N ALA A 215 5.89 -7.33 -14.41
CA ALA A 215 5.20 -6.55 -13.38
C ALA A 215 6.16 -5.89 -12.40
N GLY A 216 5.80 -4.70 -11.92
CA GLY A 216 6.60 -3.98 -10.93
C GLY A 216 5.82 -2.88 -10.23
N ASN A 217 6.54 -1.95 -9.63
CA ASN A 217 6.02 -0.73 -9.01
C ASN A 217 7.01 0.40 -9.31
N SER A 218 6.56 1.64 -9.20
CA SER A 218 7.33 2.79 -9.63
C SER A 218 8.47 3.18 -8.69
N ILE A 219 8.29 3.01 -7.37
CA ILE A 219 9.13 3.61 -6.32
C ILE A 219 9.63 2.61 -5.27
N GLY A 220 9.30 1.32 -5.39
CA GLY A 220 9.52 0.30 -4.38
C GLY A 220 8.41 0.24 -3.32
N GLN A 221 8.50 -0.76 -2.46
CA GLN A 221 7.55 -0.98 -1.36
C GLN A 221 7.99 -0.18 -0.14
N LEU A 222 7.42 1.02 0.04
CA LEU A 222 7.83 1.98 1.07
C LEU A 222 6.98 1.95 2.35
N ASP A 223 6.20 0.90 2.53
CA ASP A 223 5.55 0.54 3.80
C ASP A 223 6.54 -0.15 4.77
N ASP A 224 6.09 -0.41 5.99
CA ASP A 224 6.95 -0.89 7.09
C ASP A 224 7.48 -2.32 6.86
N GLU A 225 6.77 -3.09 6.05
CA GLU A 225 7.10 -4.45 5.63
C GLU A 225 8.17 -4.49 4.53
N GLY A 226 8.44 -3.36 3.87
CA GLY A 226 9.44 -3.20 2.81
C GLY A 226 10.56 -2.21 3.16
N TRP A 227 10.93 -1.36 2.20
CA TRP A 227 11.93 -0.31 2.35
C TRP A 227 11.60 0.69 3.45
N GLY A 228 10.32 1.03 3.66
CA GLY A 228 9.91 2.02 4.67
C GLY A 228 10.38 1.62 6.05
N GLY A 229 10.14 0.36 6.44
CA GLY A 229 10.58 -0.16 7.72
C GLY A 229 12.10 -0.31 7.80
N LEU A 230 12.77 -0.73 6.71
CA LEU A 230 14.23 -0.84 6.67
C LEU A 230 14.90 0.52 6.94
N LEU A 231 14.49 1.55 6.20
CA LEU A 231 15.07 2.89 6.23
C LEU A 231 14.82 3.58 7.57
N LYS A 232 13.65 3.35 8.18
CA LYS A 232 13.30 3.93 9.48
C LYS A 232 13.91 3.21 10.66
N SER A 233 14.09 1.88 10.59
CA SER A 233 14.44 1.06 11.76
C SER A 233 15.66 1.57 12.52
N PHE A 234 16.77 1.81 11.83
CA PHE A 234 18.02 2.22 12.48
C PHE A 234 17.91 3.57 13.17
N VAL A 235 17.30 4.56 12.52
CA VAL A 235 17.18 5.92 13.06
C VAL A 235 16.11 6.02 14.16
N SER A 236 15.14 5.09 14.19
CA SER A 236 14.11 5.02 15.23
C SER A 236 14.50 4.12 16.41
N GLY A 237 15.73 3.58 16.45
CA GLY A 237 16.19 2.67 17.51
C GLY A 237 15.60 1.26 17.44
N ASN A 238 15.01 0.89 16.30
CA ASN A 238 14.50 -0.45 16.01
C ASN A 238 15.50 -1.26 15.17
N ARG A 239 15.24 -2.55 15.01
CA ARG A 239 16.04 -3.43 14.15
C ARG A 239 15.28 -3.75 12.87
N ALA A 240 15.95 -3.62 11.73
CA ALA A 240 15.41 -4.07 10.46
C ALA A 240 15.25 -5.60 10.44
N THR A 241 14.19 -6.08 9.80
CA THR A 241 13.95 -7.51 9.61
C THR A 241 14.65 -8.01 8.34
N SER A 242 14.94 -9.31 8.28
CA SER A 242 15.55 -9.92 7.09
C SER A 242 14.64 -9.92 5.85
N LYS A 243 13.35 -9.61 6.01
CA LYS A 243 12.35 -9.62 4.93
C LYS A 243 12.16 -8.25 4.27
N GLN A 244 12.40 -7.17 5.01
CA GLN A 244 12.14 -5.80 4.55
C GLN A 244 12.91 -5.45 3.27
N MET A 245 14.21 -5.78 3.22
CA MET A 245 15.02 -5.53 2.03
C MET A 245 14.56 -6.35 0.81
N PRO A 246 14.49 -7.70 0.86
CA PRO A 246 14.10 -8.47 -0.32
C PRO A 246 12.67 -8.17 -0.77
N LEU A 247 11.71 -7.93 0.14
CA LEU A 247 10.33 -7.61 -0.24
C LEU A 247 10.15 -6.14 -0.71
N GLY A 248 11.14 -5.28 -0.44
CA GLY A 248 11.16 -3.89 -0.86
C GLY A 248 11.28 -3.67 -2.37
N TYR A 249 11.94 -4.58 -3.09
CA TYR A 249 12.38 -4.35 -4.47
C TYR A 249 11.23 -4.08 -5.45
N GLY A 250 11.52 -3.22 -6.44
CA GLY A 250 10.58 -2.79 -7.47
C GLY A 250 10.02 -3.93 -8.34
N GLN A 251 10.81 -4.98 -8.56
CA GLN A 251 10.44 -6.16 -9.34
C GLN A 251 9.61 -7.20 -8.56
N MET A 252 9.49 -7.07 -7.23
CA MET A 252 8.84 -8.10 -6.41
C MET A 252 7.41 -8.43 -6.81
N PRO A 253 6.60 -7.52 -7.37
CA PRO A 253 5.34 -7.89 -7.99
C PRO A 253 5.49 -9.01 -9.04
N ALA A 254 6.43 -8.94 -9.99
CA ALA A 254 6.65 -10.01 -10.95
C ALA A 254 7.11 -11.30 -10.28
N ASP A 255 8.11 -11.21 -9.39
CA ASP A 255 8.69 -12.38 -8.71
C ASP A 255 7.64 -13.11 -7.87
N PHE A 256 6.75 -12.39 -7.18
CA PHE A 256 5.67 -12.95 -6.38
C PHE A 256 4.61 -13.65 -7.23
N LEU A 257 4.21 -13.02 -8.34
CA LEU A 257 3.25 -13.62 -9.26
C LEU A 257 3.81 -14.89 -9.89
N ASN A 258 5.09 -14.86 -10.24
CA ASN A 258 5.76 -16.02 -10.80
C ASN A 258 5.86 -17.17 -9.77
N ALA A 259 6.28 -16.87 -8.53
CA ALA A 259 6.50 -17.88 -7.49
C ALA A 259 5.21 -18.43 -6.85
N TYR A 260 4.19 -17.59 -6.62
CA TYR A 260 3.04 -17.92 -5.79
C TYR A 260 1.71 -18.00 -6.52
N VAL A 261 1.61 -17.46 -7.74
CA VAL A 261 0.36 -17.47 -8.52
C VAL A 261 0.48 -18.40 -9.72
N LEU A 262 1.49 -18.19 -10.57
CA LEU A 262 1.66 -18.98 -11.79
C LEU A 262 2.53 -20.22 -11.56
N GLY A 263 3.49 -20.18 -10.65
CA GLY A 263 4.47 -21.25 -10.49
C GLY A 263 5.26 -21.50 -11.78
N SER A 264 5.56 -20.44 -12.54
CA SER A 264 6.25 -20.53 -13.82
C SER A 264 7.77 -20.37 -13.64
N VAL A 265 8.53 -21.00 -14.52
CA VAL A 265 9.99 -20.84 -14.66
C VAL A 265 10.35 -20.04 -15.92
N GLY A 266 9.35 -19.43 -16.54
CA GLY A 266 9.50 -18.62 -17.75
C GLY A 266 10.08 -17.23 -17.49
N GLY A 267 9.89 -16.32 -18.44
CA GLY A 267 10.45 -14.97 -18.36
C GLY A 267 9.87 -14.19 -17.17
N THR A 268 10.71 -13.53 -16.38
CA THR A 268 10.27 -12.59 -15.34
C THR A 268 11.03 -11.27 -15.51
N GLY A 269 10.37 -10.15 -15.26
CA GLY A 269 11.02 -8.85 -15.30
C GLY A 269 10.12 -7.69 -14.91
N ALA A 270 10.75 -6.53 -14.72
CA ALA A 270 10.07 -5.28 -14.44
C ALA A 270 10.85 -4.12 -15.08
N VAL A 271 10.17 -3.30 -15.88
CA VAL A 271 10.72 -2.03 -16.35
C VAL A 271 10.13 -0.92 -15.51
N LEU A 272 11.00 -0.23 -14.78
CA LEU A 272 10.62 0.84 -13.87
C LEU A 272 10.73 2.19 -14.61
N GLY A 273 9.57 2.73 -14.98
CA GLY A 273 9.42 3.94 -15.78
C GLY A 273 8.68 5.07 -15.08
N ALA A 274 8.78 5.15 -13.75
CA ALA A 274 7.91 6.00 -12.93
C ALA A 274 6.42 5.77 -13.26
N CYS A 275 5.65 6.82 -13.54
CA CYS A 275 4.22 6.71 -13.86
C CYS A 275 3.93 5.98 -15.20
N ALA A 276 4.94 5.75 -16.05
CA ALA A 276 4.79 5.04 -17.32
C ALA A 276 5.10 3.53 -17.23
N SER A 277 5.41 3.01 -16.03
CA SER A 277 5.88 1.62 -15.84
C SER A 277 4.97 0.56 -16.47
N PHE A 278 3.65 0.72 -16.38
CA PHE A 278 2.70 -0.21 -17.00
C PHE A 278 2.90 -0.32 -18.52
N LEU A 279 3.04 0.82 -19.22
CA LEU A 279 3.20 0.84 -20.67
C LEU A 279 4.54 0.24 -21.10
N TYR A 280 5.60 0.39 -20.31
CA TYR A 280 6.88 -0.26 -20.60
C TYR A 280 6.82 -1.78 -20.40
N ASN A 281 6.18 -2.26 -19.32
CA ASN A 281 5.95 -3.69 -19.15
C ASN A 281 5.05 -4.27 -20.25
N LEU A 282 4.04 -3.52 -20.68
CA LEU A 282 3.16 -3.92 -21.79
C LEU A 282 3.92 -4.00 -23.12
N ARG A 283 4.80 -3.03 -23.38
CA ARG A 283 5.68 -3.05 -24.55
C ARG A 283 6.53 -4.32 -24.58
N LEU A 284 7.19 -4.68 -23.47
CA LEU A 284 7.96 -5.92 -23.38
C LEU A 284 7.10 -7.15 -23.67
N GLY A 285 5.93 -7.26 -23.03
CA GLY A 285 5.02 -8.38 -23.27
C GLY A 285 4.57 -8.49 -24.74
N CYS A 286 4.31 -7.36 -25.39
CA CYS A 286 3.97 -7.33 -26.81
C CYS A 286 5.14 -7.71 -27.73
N GLU A 287 6.36 -7.25 -27.43
CA GLU A 287 7.57 -7.59 -28.19
C GLU A 287 7.89 -9.09 -28.10
N ASP A 288 7.78 -9.67 -26.90
CA ASP A 288 7.99 -11.09 -26.64
C ASP A 288 6.98 -11.99 -27.36
N ILE A 289 5.69 -11.61 -27.34
CA ILE A 289 4.66 -12.34 -28.10
C ILE A 289 4.90 -12.25 -29.60
N ARG A 290 5.23 -11.04 -30.11
CA ARG A 290 5.45 -10.83 -31.54
C ARG A 290 6.68 -11.56 -32.07
N SER A 291 7.71 -11.69 -31.24
CA SER A 291 8.93 -12.41 -31.59
C SER A 291 8.77 -13.93 -31.53
N GLY A 292 7.65 -14.43 -30.98
CA GLY A 292 7.40 -15.86 -30.77
C GLY A 292 8.11 -16.43 -29.55
N GLN A 293 8.83 -15.61 -28.77
CA GLN A 293 9.50 -16.05 -27.54
C GLN A 293 8.51 -16.47 -26.46
N ARG A 294 7.33 -15.81 -26.39
CA ARG A 294 6.29 -16.11 -25.40
C ARG A 294 4.94 -16.25 -26.08
N ARG A 295 4.05 -17.07 -25.51
CA ARG A 295 2.66 -17.26 -25.97
C ARG A 295 1.64 -16.73 -24.98
N ALA A 296 1.99 -16.67 -23.70
CA ALA A 296 1.17 -16.05 -22.66
C ALA A 296 2.02 -15.14 -21.79
N VAL A 297 1.57 -13.90 -21.58
CA VAL A 297 2.26 -12.93 -20.73
C VAL A 297 1.28 -12.31 -19.75
N MET A 298 1.67 -12.22 -18.48
CA MET A 298 0.97 -11.43 -17.48
C MET A 298 1.70 -10.09 -17.31
N VAL A 299 0.99 -9.00 -17.58
CA VAL A 299 1.55 -7.64 -17.54
C VAL A 299 0.81 -6.81 -16.49
N GLY A 300 1.53 -6.07 -15.66
CA GLY A 300 0.89 -5.18 -14.69
C GLY A 300 1.83 -4.27 -13.92
N THR A 301 1.25 -3.56 -12.96
CA THR A 301 1.96 -2.79 -11.92
C THR A 301 1.17 -2.83 -10.62
N SER A 302 1.83 -2.58 -9.48
CA SER A 302 1.16 -2.49 -8.18
C SER A 302 1.89 -1.55 -7.24
N ASP A 303 1.36 -0.33 -7.12
CA ASP A 303 1.86 0.70 -6.21
C ASP A 303 0.90 0.87 -5.03
N ALA A 304 1.44 0.98 -3.82
CA ALA A 304 0.68 1.29 -2.61
C ALA A 304 1.24 2.57 -1.94
N PRO A 305 1.16 3.74 -2.60
CA PRO A 305 1.97 4.91 -2.23
C PRO A 305 1.37 5.79 -1.13
N VAL A 306 0.24 5.40 -0.54
CA VAL A 306 -0.43 6.18 0.52
C VAL A 306 0.28 5.94 1.86
N THR A 307 1.52 6.43 1.95
CA THR A 307 2.34 6.45 3.17
C THR A 307 2.77 7.88 3.49
N PRO A 308 3.04 8.21 4.78
CA PRO A 308 3.49 9.54 5.18
C PRO A 308 4.70 10.03 4.37
N GLU A 309 5.69 9.17 4.17
CA GLU A 309 6.96 9.50 3.55
C GLU A 309 6.78 9.86 2.08
N ILE A 310 5.99 9.09 1.33
CA ILE A 310 5.73 9.35 -0.08
C ILE A 310 4.90 10.62 -0.26
N ILE A 311 3.82 10.76 0.52
CA ILE A 311 2.91 11.90 0.39
C ILE A 311 3.63 13.22 0.73
N GLU A 312 4.45 13.25 1.78
CA GLU A 312 5.26 14.43 2.10
C GLU A 312 6.33 14.71 1.04
N ALA A 313 6.91 13.68 0.41
CA ALA A 313 7.90 13.86 -0.66
C ALA A 313 7.29 14.52 -1.91
N PHE A 314 6.04 14.19 -2.25
CA PHE A 314 5.34 14.78 -3.40
C PHE A 314 4.63 16.10 -3.10
N ALA A 315 4.39 16.44 -1.83
CA ALA A 315 3.70 17.67 -1.45
C ALA A 315 4.31 18.97 -2.04
N PRO A 316 5.65 19.14 -2.14
CA PRO A 316 6.26 20.31 -2.79
C PRO A 316 6.03 20.40 -4.30
N TRP A 317 5.68 19.29 -4.97
CA TRP A 317 5.51 19.22 -6.43
C TRP A 317 4.06 19.48 -6.87
N ALA A 318 3.10 19.53 -5.94
CA ALA A 318 1.76 20.03 -6.20
C ALA A 318 1.82 21.57 -6.33
N PRO A 319 1.51 22.17 -7.49
CA PRO A 319 1.66 23.61 -7.66
C PRO A 319 0.61 24.41 -6.85
N TRP A 320 1.02 25.00 -5.71
CA TRP A 320 0.54 26.25 -5.03
C TRP A 320 -0.96 26.33 -4.55
N PRO A 321 -1.44 27.31 -3.73
CA PRO A 321 -0.83 28.37 -2.91
C PRO A 321 -1.14 28.27 -1.38
N THR A 322 -0.37 29.01 -0.59
CA THR A 322 -0.38 29.14 0.89
C THR A 322 -1.54 29.98 1.47
N THR A 323 -2.77 29.88 0.97
CA THR A 323 -3.93 30.55 1.60
C THR A 323 -4.94 29.53 2.16
N ARG A 324 -5.44 29.82 3.37
CA ARG A 324 -6.25 28.91 4.23
C ARG A 324 -7.49 28.31 3.55
N ALA A 325 -7.96 28.84 2.42
CA ALA A 325 -9.17 28.40 1.73
C ALA A 325 -8.95 27.26 0.70
N SER A 326 -7.73 27.07 0.18
CA SER A 326 -7.42 26.02 -0.82
C SER A 326 -7.08 24.65 -0.19
N ARG A 327 -7.00 24.56 1.14
CA ARG A 327 -6.73 23.30 1.88
C ARG A 327 -7.81 22.23 1.77
N ARG A 328 -8.91 22.49 1.03
CA ARG A 328 -10.10 21.66 1.15
C ARG A 328 -10.06 20.38 0.34
N TRP A 329 -9.70 20.37 -0.93
CA TRP A 329 -9.72 19.14 -1.72
C TRP A 329 -8.82 19.28 -2.94
N THR A 330 -7.63 18.70 -2.89
CA THR A 330 -6.79 18.50 -4.08
C THR A 330 -6.59 17.00 -4.26
N PRO A 331 -7.35 16.37 -5.18
CA PRO A 331 -7.15 14.97 -5.51
C PRO A 331 -5.80 14.78 -6.22
N TRP A 332 -5.01 13.79 -5.77
CA TRP A 332 -3.83 13.31 -6.47
C TRP A 332 -4.20 12.06 -7.28
N ASN A 333 -3.85 12.05 -8.56
CA ASN A 333 -3.88 10.89 -9.44
C ASN A 333 -2.44 10.59 -9.91
N CYS A 334 -1.86 9.55 -9.35
CA CYS A 334 -0.87 8.70 -10.01
C CYS A 334 -1.46 7.30 -10.10
#